data_AF-A0A523VL90-F1
#
_entry.id   AF-A0A523VL90-F1
#
_cell.length_a   1.000
_cell.length_b   1.000
_cell.length_c   1.000
_cell.angle_alpha   90.00
_cell.angle_beta   90.00
_cell.angle_gamma   90.00
#
_symmetry.space_group_name_H-M   'P 1'
#
loop_
_entity.id
_entity.type
_entity.pdbx_description
1 polymer ?
#
loop_
_entity_poly.entity_id
_entity_poly.type
_entity_poly.pdbx_seq_one_letter_code
_entity_poly.pdbx_strand_id
1 'polypeptide(L)'
;MKVPKHSTLIRRMRDARLKRLSPRCVPLGASLGRQRGGGCHLTVKEDGKTRTVYVPKELMEEAQASIREHRRLKQLLREITRLELARIRLHLTQSRRRGRRR
;
A
#
# COMPACT_ATOMS: atom_id res chain seq x y z
N MET A 1 10.82 -2.07 -6.37
CA MET A 1 10.37 -2.57 -7.69
C MET A 1 10.89 -1.64 -8.77
N LYS A 2 11.49 -2.19 -9.83
CA LYS A 2 12.01 -1.45 -10.99
C LYS A 2 10.84 -1.10 -11.92
N VAL A 3 10.70 0.18 -12.25
CA VAL A 3 9.64 0.67 -13.15
C VAL A 3 10.10 0.58 -14.60
N PRO A 4 9.33 -0.05 -15.51
CA PRO A 4 9.71 -0.17 -16.92
C PRO A 4 9.59 1.16 -17.67
N LYS A 5 10.31 1.28 -18.79
CA LYS A 5 10.31 2.49 -19.65
C LYS A 5 9.22 2.47 -20.74
N HIS A 6 8.61 1.32 -21.01
CA HIS A 6 7.63 1.14 -22.09
C HIS A 6 6.19 1.35 -21.61
N SER A 7 5.44 2.22 -22.29
CA SER A 7 4.08 2.66 -21.87
C SER A 7 3.10 1.50 -21.69
N THR A 8 3.07 0.55 -22.63
CA THR A 8 2.20 -0.62 -22.57
C THR A 8 2.53 -1.51 -21.37
N LEU A 9 3.82 -1.65 -21.03
CA LEU A 9 4.23 -2.48 -19.89
C LEU A 9 3.87 -1.80 -18.57
N ILE A 10 4.04 -0.48 -18.46
CA ILE A 10 3.59 0.30 -17.30
C ILE A 10 2.08 0.09 -17.06
N ARG A 11 1.25 0.22 -18.12
CA ARG A 11 -0.21 -0.01 -18.03
C ARG A 11 -0.54 -1.43 -17.56
N ARG A 12 0.03 -2.44 -18.21
CA ARG A 12 -0.20 -3.86 -17.84
C ARG A 12 0.17 -4.14 -16.40
N MET A 13 1.33 -3.65 -15.95
CA MET A 13 1.77 -3.83 -14.56
C MET A 13 0.81 -3.16 -13.59
N ARG A 14 0.36 -1.93 -13.87
CA ARG A 14 -0.60 -1.21 -13.02
C ARG A 14 -1.91 -1.99 -12.92
N ASP A 15 -2.48 -2.40 -14.04
CA ASP A 15 -3.75 -3.11 -14.10
C ASP A 15 -3.66 -4.45 -13.33
N ALA A 16 -2.53 -5.15 -13.44
CA ALA A 16 -2.26 -6.34 -12.64
C ALA A 16 -2.19 -6.06 -11.12
N ARG A 17 -1.68 -4.90 -10.68
CA ARG A 17 -1.68 -4.51 -9.25
C ARG A 17 -3.07 -4.09 -8.79
N LEU A 18 -3.83 -3.38 -9.62
CA LEU A 18 -5.22 -3.02 -9.33
C LEU A 18 -6.08 -4.25 -9.08
N LYS A 19 -5.94 -5.30 -9.90
CA LYS A 19 -6.62 -6.59 -9.68
C LYS A 19 -6.29 -7.23 -8.33
N ARG A 20 -5.09 -6.98 -7.80
CA ARG A 20 -4.64 -7.50 -6.49
C ARG A 20 -5.07 -6.63 -5.31
N LEU A 21 -5.66 -5.46 -5.54
CA LEU A 21 -6.04 -4.50 -4.49
C LEU A 21 -7.25 -4.96 -3.68
N SER A 22 -8.01 -5.97 -4.15
CA SER A 22 -9.13 -6.51 -3.39
C SER A 22 -8.67 -7.05 -2.02
N PRO A 23 -9.27 -6.59 -0.90
CA PRO A 23 -8.93 -7.07 0.44
C PRO A 23 -9.36 -8.52 0.63
N ARG A 24 -8.53 -9.31 1.31
CA ARG A 24 -8.82 -10.71 1.67
C ARG A 24 -9.51 -10.86 3.03
N CYS A 25 -9.33 -9.87 3.89
CA CYS A 25 -9.96 -9.72 5.19
C CYS A 25 -10.05 -8.22 5.52
N VAL A 26 -10.70 -7.87 6.62
CA VAL A 26 -10.81 -6.47 7.07
C VAL A 26 -9.42 -5.92 7.37
N PRO A 27 -8.90 -4.93 6.63
CA PRO A 27 -7.56 -4.42 6.84
C PRO A 27 -7.51 -3.51 8.07
N LEU A 28 -6.53 -3.75 8.95
CA LEU A 28 -6.35 -2.98 10.18
C LEU A 28 -5.09 -2.12 10.12
N GLY A 29 -5.28 -0.80 10.13
CA GLY A 29 -4.21 0.22 10.13
C GLY A 29 -3.52 0.39 11.49
N ALA A 30 -3.13 -0.71 12.13
CA ALA A 30 -2.56 -0.71 13.47
C ALA A 30 -1.17 -1.36 13.52
N SER A 31 -0.45 -1.14 14.62
CA SER A 31 0.79 -1.85 14.95
C SER A 31 0.62 -2.66 16.23
N LEU A 32 1.01 -3.93 16.19
CA LEU A 32 1.00 -4.80 17.36
C LEU A 32 2.22 -4.52 18.24
N GLY A 33 1.98 -4.21 19.51
CA GLY A 33 2.97 -4.10 20.56
C GLY A 33 2.81 -5.21 21.61
N ARG A 34 3.93 -5.60 22.22
CA ARG A 34 3.96 -6.52 23.36
C ARG A 34 4.14 -5.71 24.64
N GLN A 35 3.41 -6.08 25.68
CA GLN A 35 3.55 -5.50 27.01
C GLN A 35 4.49 -6.36 27.86
N ARG A 36 5.25 -5.71 28.75
CA ARG A 36 6.02 -6.40 29.80
C ARG A 36 5.01 -7.07 30.74
N GLY A 37 4.86 -8.40 30.63
CA GLY A 37 3.81 -9.17 31.33
C GLY A 37 3.01 -10.12 30.44
N GLY A 38 3.31 -10.19 29.12
CA GLY A 38 2.71 -11.20 28.23
C GLY A 38 1.38 -10.79 27.57
N GLY A 39 0.93 -9.55 27.80
CA GLY A 39 -0.20 -8.95 27.08
C GLY A 39 0.19 -8.40 25.71
N CYS A 40 -0.77 -8.36 24.79
CA CYS A 40 -0.64 -7.73 23.48
C CYS A 40 -1.56 -6.51 23.39
N HIS A 41 -1.10 -5.45 22.71
CA HIS A 41 -1.90 -4.27 22.44
C HIS A 41 -1.69 -3.79 21.00
N LEU A 42 -2.67 -3.09 20.46
CA LEU A 42 -2.59 -2.42 19.18
C LEU A 42 -2.40 -0.93 19.40
N THR A 43 -1.53 -0.33 18.61
CA THR A 43 -1.37 1.11 18.53
C THR A 43 -1.89 1.61 17.19
N VAL A 44 -2.77 2.60 17.24
CA VAL A 44 -3.38 3.24 16.07
C VAL A 44 -3.06 4.73 16.13
N LYS A 45 -2.75 5.32 14.98
CA LYS A 45 -2.64 6.77 14.83
C LYS A 45 -4.00 7.33 14.42
N GLU A 46 -4.59 8.16 15.27
CA GLU A 46 -5.88 8.79 15.06
C GLU A 46 -5.74 10.27 15.44
N ASP A 47 -6.05 11.16 14.49
CA ASP A 47 -5.94 12.62 14.65
C ASP A 47 -4.58 13.09 15.23
N GLY A 48 -3.50 12.50 14.73
CA GLY A 48 -2.13 12.78 15.17
C GLY A 48 -1.73 12.16 16.51
N LYS A 49 -2.70 11.66 17.30
CA LYS A 49 -2.47 11.00 18.58
C LYS A 49 -2.30 9.49 18.39
N THR A 50 -1.58 8.85 19.32
CA THR A 50 -1.48 7.39 19.38
C THR A 50 -2.52 6.87 20.37
N ARG A 51 -3.46 6.06 19.91
CA ARG A 51 -4.38 5.31 20.78
C ARG A 51 -3.90 3.87 20.91
N THR A 52 -4.01 3.33 22.13
CA THR A 52 -3.64 1.96 22.43
C THR A 52 -4.89 1.17 22.81
N VAL A 53 -5.10 0.03 22.15
CA VAL A 53 -6.26 -0.86 22.38
C VAL A 53 -5.74 -2.24 22.78
N TYR A 54 -6.23 -2.78 23.89
CA TYR A 54 -5.88 -4.14 24.30
C TYR A 54 -6.50 -5.17 23.36
N VAL A 55 -5.78 -6.25 23.07
CA VAL A 55 -6.29 -7.34 22.22
C VAL A 55 -6.40 -8.62 23.05
N PRO A 56 -7.61 -9.19 23.17
CA PRO A 56 -7.81 -10.53 23.73
C PRO A 56 -7.00 -11.58 22.96
N LYS A 57 -6.54 -12.64 23.64
CA LYS A 57 -5.67 -13.65 23.03
C LYS A 57 -6.33 -14.35 21.84
N GLU A 58 -7.65 -14.51 21.91
CA GLU A 58 -8.48 -15.20 20.90
C GLU A 58 -8.51 -14.44 19.57
N LEU A 59 -8.43 -13.10 19.61
CA LEU A 59 -8.48 -12.24 18.43
C LEU A 59 -7.09 -11.88 17.90
N MET A 60 -6.02 -12.39 18.52
CA MET A 60 -4.66 -12.01 18.17
C MET A 60 -4.27 -12.44 16.76
N GLU A 61 -4.66 -13.64 16.33
CA GLU A 61 -4.35 -14.14 14.99
C GLU A 61 -5.09 -13.35 13.90
N GLU A 62 -6.36 -13.05 14.14
CA GLU A 62 -7.18 -12.23 13.26
C GLU A 62 -6.61 -10.81 13.15
N ALA A 63 -6.30 -10.17 14.28
CA ALA A 63 -5.69 -8.85 14.31
C ALA A 63 -4.36 -8.83 13.53
N GLN A 64 -3.52 -9.84 13.69
CA GLN A 64 -2.28 -9.96 12.91
C GLN A 64 -2.55 -10.13 11.41
N ALA A 65 -3.53 -10.94 11.01
CA ALA A 65 -3.92 -11.11 9.62
C ALA A 65 -4.39 -9.78 9.01
N SER A 66 -5.25 -9.04 9.72
CA SER A 66 -5.73 -7.73 9.32
C SER A 66 -4.61 -6.69 9.19
N ILE A 67 -3.61 -6.69 10.08
CA ILE A 67 -2.44 -5.80 9.99
C ILE A 67 -1.57 -6.15 8.78
N ARG A 68 -1.32 -7.44 8.54
CA ARG A 68 -0.59 -7.90 7.36
C ARG A 68 -1.31 -7.48 6.08
N GLU A 69 -2.63 -7.59 6.07
CA GLU A 69 -3.44 -7.21 4.94
C GLU A 69 -3.41 -5.71 4.67
N HIS A 70 -3.53 -4.88 5.71
CA HIS A 70 -3.35 -3.44 5.58
C HIS A 70 -1.97 -3.07 4.99
N ARG A 71 -0.90 -3.70 5.49
CA ARG A 71 0.46 -3.50 4.95
C ARG A 71 0.57 -3.92 3.48
N ARG A 72 -0.05 -5.04 3.10
CA ARG A 72 -0.11 -5.52 1.71
C ARG A 72 -0.79 -4.50 0.80
N LEU A 73 -1.98 -4.01 1.20
CA LEU A 73 -2.74 -3.02 0.44
C LEU A 73 -1.98 -1.69 0.32
N LYS A 74 -1.39 -1.21 1.42
CA LYS A 74 -0.55 0.00 1.42
C LYS A 74 0.65 -0.13 0.48
N GLN A 75 1.28 -1.29 0.43
CA GLN A 75 2.38 -1.56 -0.49
C GLN A 75 1.91 -1.58 -1.95
N LEU A 76 0.79 -2.24 -2.25
CA LEU A 76 0.20 -2.24 -3.59
C LEU A 76 -0.16 -0.82 -4.06
N LEU A 77 -0.76 -0.01 -3.19
CA LEU A 77 -1.10 1.37 -3.49
C LEU A 77 0.14 2.21 -3.84
N ARG A 78 1.24 2.03 -3.11
CA ARG A 78 2.53 2.67 -3.41
C ARG A 78 3.08 2.24 -4.77
N GLU A 79 2.96 0.96 -5.12
CA GLU A 79 3.37 0.46 -6.44
C GLU A 79 2.53 1.04 -7.57
N ILE A 80 1.20 1.07 -7.41
CA ILE A 80 0.28 1.68 -8.37
C ILE A 80 0.63 3.16 -8.55
N THR A 81 0.85 3.89 -7.46
CA THR A 81 1.24 5.31 -7.49
C THR A 81 2.52 5.51 -8.30
N ARG A 82 3.56 4.69 -8.06
CA ARG A 82 4.82 4.77 -8.81
C ARG A 82 4.64 4.49 -10.30
N LEU A 83 3.81 3.50 -10.66
CA LEU A 83 3.52 3.16 -12.05
C LEU A 83 2.75 4.28 -12.76
N GLU A 84 1.75 4.86 -12.11
CA GLU A 84 0.95 5.94 -12.69
C GLU A 84 1.78 7.23 -12.87
N LEU A 85 2.60 7.59 -11.87
CA LEU A 85 3.55 8.71 -12.01
C LEU A 85 4.54 8.50 -13.16
N ALA A 86 5.04 7.28 -13.35
CA ALA A 86 5.94 6.98 -14.46
C ALA A 86 5.23 7.07 -15.82
N ARG A 87 3.97 6.63 -15.92
CA ARG A 87 3.15 6.81 -17.11
C ARG A 87 2.98 8.29 -17.44
N ILE A 88 2.64 9.12 -16.45
CA ILE A 88 2.49 10.58 -16.63
C ILE A 88 3.81 11.20 -17.12
N ARG A 89 4.93 10.91 -16.48
CA ARG A 89 6.26 11.42 -16.87
C ARG A 89 6.64 11.00 -18.30
N LEU A 90 6.36 9.75 -18.67
CA LEU A 90 6.61 9.25 -20.02
C LEU A 90 5.78 10.01 -21.06
N HIS A 91 4.50 10.23 -20.77
CA HIS A 91 3.61 10.99 -21.65
C HIS A 91 4.13 12.42 -21.86
N LEU A 92 4.47 13.13 -20.77
CA LEU A 92 5.03 14.48 -20.84
C LEU A 92 6.33 14.53 -21.68
N THR A 93 7.20 13.54 -21.52
CA THR A 93 8.46 13.45 -22.29
C THR A 93 8.19 13.27 -23.79
N GLN A 94 7.20 12.45 -24.15
CA GLN A 94 6.83 12.23 -25.55
C GLN A 94 6.19 13.46 -26.17
N SER A 95 5.31 14.16 -25.45
CA SER A 95 4.67 15.40 -25.90
C SER A 95 5.69 16.50 -26.16
N ARG A 96 6.68 16.67 -25.27
CA ARG A 96 7.79 17.63 -25.45
C ARG A 96 8.62 17.33 -26.71
N ARG A 97 8.93 16.05 -26.99
CA ARG A 97 9.68 15.66 -28.19
C ARG A 97 8.92 15.95 -29.49
N ARG A 98 7.59 15.79 -29.48
CA ARG A 98 6.74 16.09 -30.64
C ARG A 98 6.63 17.60 -30.88
N GLY A 99 6.50 18.39 -29.82
CA GLY A 99 6.49 19.85 -29.93
C GLY A 99 7.81 20.46 -30.39
N ARG A 100 8.95 19.80 -30.14
CA ARG A 100 10.28 20.26 -30.58
C ARG A 100 10.65 19.85 -32.01
N ARG A 101 9.84 19.01 -32.66
CA ARG A 101 9.99 18.59 -34.06
C ARG A 101 9.09 19.37 -35.03
N ARG A 102 8.26 20.27 -34.50
CA ARG A 102 7.52 21.29 -35.25
C ARG A 102 8.22 22.62 -35.03
#